data_AF-A0A2N3BYG3-F1
#
_entry.id   AF-A0A2N3BYG3-F1
#
_cell.length_a   1.000
_cell.length_b   1.000
_cell.length_c   1.000
_cell.angle_alpha   90.00
_cell.angle_beta   90.00
_cell.angle_gamma   90.00
#
_symmetry.space_group_name_H-M   'P 1'
#
loop_
_entity.id
_entity.type
_entity.pdbx_description
1 polymer ?
#
loop_
_entity_poly.entity_id
_entity_poly.type
_entity_poly.pdbx_seq_one_letter_code
_entity_poly.pdbx_strand_id
1 'polypeptide(L)'
;MPPKSERFELRLDAEILEQVDNWRAEQGDLPSRSEAVRRLIEKGLDLSATNSVKISDGEKLILMILGDMTKHLKIKREIDHDFLASAIYGGHYWGLEWEYSGLFHRHVDRRKTVSEVVDILDMWTFIERGYAELSKKEKERVETEAKPFGKHVTFAGFDGNNEGEHRSVAQFLIDDLGRFSRFKGRDLDSHSTSVPAYRRMLSVFLPIRPNLVGRELSASEIIEMLQAKIAA
;
A
#
# COMPACT_ATOMS: atom_id res chain seq x y z
N MET A 1 10.55 -45.33 7.33
CA MET A 1 10.43 -45.39 5.85
C MET A 1 10.92 -44.07 5.31
N PRO A 2 11.79 -44.03 4.29
CA PRO A 2 12.14 -42.76 3.64
C PRO A 2 10.86 -42.15 3.04
N PRO A 3 10.70 -40.81 3.08
CA PRO A 3 9.54 -40.15 2.51
C PRO A 3 9.43 -40.45 1.02
N LYS A 4 8.22 -40.77 0.54
CA LYS A 4 7.96 -41.06 -0.88
C LYS A 4 8.16 -39.77 -1.68
N SER A 5 9.09 -39.77 -2.63
CA SER A 5 9.23 -38.73 -3.63
C SER A 5 8.11 -38.85 -4.66
N GLU A 6 7.43 -37.75 -4.99
CA GLU A 6 6.42 -37.68 -6.06
C GLU A 6 7.02 -37.12 -7.36
N ARG A 7 6.50 -37.56 -8.52
CA ARG A 7 6.93 -37.04 -9.83
C ARG A 7 6.34 -35.65 -10.04
N PHE A 8 7.20 -34.66 -10.22
CA PHE A 8 6.85 -33.28 -10.54
C PHE A 8 7.50 -32.89 -11.87
N GLU A 9 6.71 -32.33 -12.80
CA GLU A 9 7.20 -31.86 -14.10
C GLU A 9 7.07 -30.34 -14.17
N LEU A 10 8.17 -29.66 -14.51
CA LEU A 10 8.27 -28.22 -14.60
C LEU A 10 8.82 -27.83 -15.97
N ARG A 11 8.23 -26.81 -16.60
CA ARG A 11 8.76 -26.20 -17.82
C ARG A 11 9.42 -24.88 -17.46
N LEU A 12 10.68 -24.75 -17.84
CA LEU A 12 11.50 -23.56 -17.65
C LEU A 12 11.98 -23.08 -19.01
N ASP A 13 12.15 -21.77 -19.15
CA ASP A 13 12.80 -21.21 -20.33
C ASP A 13 14.32 -21.48 -20.31
N ALA A 14 14.97 -21.19 -21.43
CA ALA A 14 16.40 -21.42 -21.60
C ALA A 14 17.26 -20.59 -20.64
N GLU A 15 16.82 -19.37 -20.30
CA GLU A 15 17.54 -18.45 -19.42
C GLU A 15 17.59 -19.01 -17.99
N ILE A 16 16.47 -19.47 -17.46
CA ILE A 16 16.41 -20.07 -16.13
C ILE A 16 17.22 -21.37 -16.08
N LEU A 17 17.18 -22.18 -17.15
CA LEU A 17 18.00 -23.41 -17.23
C LEU A 17 19.50 -23.10 -17.19
N GLU A 18 19.95 -22.05 -17.87
CA GLU A 18 21.34 -21.60 -17.84
C GLU A 18 21.74 -21.13 -16.44
N GLN A 19 20.89 -20.37 -15.75
CA GLN A 19 21.15 -19.95 -14.36
C GLN A 19 21.27 -21.15 -13.41
N VAL A 20 20.42 -22.16 -13.57
CA VAL A 20 20.51 -23.41 -12.79
C VAL A 20 21.81 -24.15 -13.08
N ASP A 21 22.25 -24.19 -14.35
CA ASP A 21 23.50 -24.82 -14.75
C ASP A 21 24.74 -24.11 -14.18
N ASN A 22 24.74 -22.77 -14.18
CA ASN A 22 25.79 -21.98 -13.57
C ASN A 22 25.86 -22.25 -12.06
N TRP A 23 24.71 -22.23 -11.37
CA TRP A 23 24.65 -22.48 -9.94
C TRP A 23 25.14 -23.89 -9.55
N ARG A 24 24.76 -24.94 -10.30
CA ARG A 24 25.22 -26.31 -10.00
C ARG A 24 26.72 -26.49 -10.24
N ALA A 25 27.30 -25.73 -11.17
CA ALA A 25 28.74 -25.79 -11.46
C ALA A 25 29.60 -25.29 -10.28
N GLU A 26 29.03 -24.41 -9.45
CA GLU A 26 29.67 -23.89 -8.24
C GLU A 26 29.57 -24.84 -7.04
N GLN A 27 28.78 -25.92 -7.12
CA GLN A 27 28.62 -26.87 -6.03
C GLN A 27 29.69 -27.95 -6.07
N GLY A 28 30.29 -28.27 -4.91
CA GLY A 28 31.38 -29.25 -4.83
C GLY A 28 31.03 -30.68 -5.26
N ASP A 29 29.74 -31.04 -5.26
CA ASP A 29 29.22 -32.35 -5.67
C ASP A 29 28.61 -32.37 -7.08
N LEU A 30 28.58 -31.23 -7.80
CA LEU A 30 28.07 -31.10 -9.16
C LEU A 30 26.71 -31.80 -9.38
N PRO A 31 25.64 -31.38 -8.68
CA PRO A 31 24.37 -32.08 -8.69
C PRO A 31 23.75 -32.12 -10.09
N SER A 32 22.88 -33.12 -10.31
CA SER A 32 22.04 -33.16 -11.52
C SER A 32 21.14 -31.92 -11.57
N ARG A 33 20.65 -31.54 -12.77
CA ARG A 33 19.71 -30.40 -12.88
C ARG A 33 18.49 -30.57 -11.99
N SER A 34 17.91 -31.77 -11.92
CA SER A 34 16.76 -32.06 -11.05
C SER A 34 17.08 -31.87 -9.57
N GLU A 35 18.26 -32.31 -9.13
CA GLU A 35 18.70 -32.14 -7.74
C GLU A 35 19.05 -30.68 -7.42
N ALA A 36 19.66 -29.96 -8.38
CA ALA A 36 19.91 -28.54 -8.26
C ALA A 36 18.62 -27.73 -8.11
N VAL A 37 17.62 -28.01 -8.96
CA VAL A 37 16.28 -27.40 -8.87
C VAL A 37 15.62 -27.72 -7.53
N ARG A 38 15.69 -28.98 -7.06
CA ARG A 38 15.17 -29.36 -5.75
C ARG A 38 15.82 -28.54 -4.62
N ARG A 39 17.16 -28.46 -4.57
CA ARG A 39 17.89 -27.70 -3.55
C ARG A 39 17.59 -26.20 -3.60
N LEU A 40 17.45 -25.63 -4.80
CA LEU A 40 17.08 -24.23 -4.98
C LEU A 40 15.66 -23.95 -4.50
N ILE A 41 14.71 -24.85 -4.80
CA ILE A 41 13.34 -24.78 -4.27
C ILE A 41 13.36 -24.92 -2.74
N GLU A 42 14.09 -25.88 -2.18
CA GLU A 42 14.22 -26.04 -0.72
C GLU A 42 14.82 -24.81 -0.06
N LYS A 43 15.89 -24.24 -0.62
CA LYS A 43 16.46 -22.96 -0.16
C LYS A 43 15.43 -21.83 -0.25
N GLY A 44 14.66 -21.73 -1.34
CA GLY A 44 13.60 -20.74 -1.50
C GLY A 44 12.46 -20.93 -0.49
N LEU A 45 12.10 -22.19 -0.22
CA LEU A 45 11.08 -22.54 0.77
C LEU A 45 11.58 -22.28 2.19
N ASP A 46 12.83 -22.55 2.53
CA ASP A 46 13.42 -22.21 3.83
C ASP A 46 13.51 -20.70 4.05
N LEU A 47 13.85 -19.95 2.99
CA LEU A 47 13.78 -18.49 2.98
C LEU A 47 12.34 -17.99 3.19
N SER A 48 11.34 -18.72 2.67
CA SER A 48 9.92 -18.38 2.87
C SER A 48 9.33 -18.87 4.21
N ALA A 49 9.85 -19.97 4.75
CA ALA A 49 9.37 -20.65 5.96
C ALA A 49 9.97 -20.04 7.22
N THR A 50 11.17 -19.46 7.13
CA THR A 50 11.68 -18.57 8.16
C THR A 50 11.10 -17.17 7.96
N ASN A 51 9.90 -16.97 8.51
CA ASN A 51 9.31 -15.66 8.79
C ASN A 51 10.12 -14.92 9.88
N SER A 52 11.42 -14.75 9.65
CA SER A 52 12.33 -14.09 10.56
C SER A 52 13.24 -13.19 9.74
N VAL A 53 13.43 -11.95 10.18
CA VAL A 53 14.43 -11.02 9.65
C VAL A 53 15.76 -11.74 9.42
N LYS A 54 16.32 -11.60 8.21
CA LYS A 54 17.63 -12.14 7.84
C LYS A 54 18.62 -10.99 7.80
N ILE A 55 19.73 -11.15 8.52
CA ILE A 55 20.84 -10.20 8.55
C ILE A 55 22.10 -11.02 8.29
N SER A 56 22.74 -10.78 7.15
CA SER A 56 24.03 -11.36 6.79
C SER A 56 25.15 -10.89 7.72
N ASP A 57 26.28 -11.61 7.77
CA ASP A 57 27.40 -11.23 8.64
C ASP A 57 27.97 -9.84 8.30
N GLY A 58 27.96 -9.47 7.01
CA GLY A 58 28.32 -8.12 6.57
C GLY A 58 27.36 -7.06 7.09
N GLU A 59 26.05 -7.29 7.00
CA GLU A 59 25.03 -6.38 7.53
C GLU A 59 25.11 -6.25 9.05
N LYS A 60 25.43 -7.33 9.78
CA LYS A 60 25.67 -7.26 11.24
C LYS A 60 26.78 -6.28 11.57
N LEU A 61 27.93 -6.39 10.87
CA LEU A 61 29.05 -5.48 11.08
C LEU A 61 28.67 -4.03 10.77
N ILE A 62 27.96 -3.79 9.66
CA ILE A 62 27.48 -2.45 9.27
C ILE A 62 26.55 -1.87 10.35
N LEU A 63 25.56 -2.64 10.81
CA LEU A 63 24.59 -2.20 11.82
C LEU A 63 25.26 -1.88 13.16
N MET A 64 26.26 -2.67 13.57
CA MET A 64 27.03 -2.41 14.79
C MET A 64 27.86 -1.13 14.68
N ILE A 65 28.57 -0.92 13.56
CA ILE A 65 29.33 0.31 13.32
C ILE A 65 28.40 1.53 13.31
N LEU A 66 27.25 1.45 12.64
CA LEU A 66 26.26 2.53 12.64
C LEU A 66 25.74 2.81 14.06
N GLY A 67 25.53 1.79 14.88
CA GLY A 67 25.15 1.97 16.29
C GLY A 67 26.21 2.67 17.13
N ASP A 68 27.48 2.34 16.93
CA ASP A 68 28.57 3.01 17.63
C ASP A 68 28.70 4.47 17.17
N MET A 69 28.52 4.74 15.88
CA MET A 69 28.50 6.10 15.34
C MET A 69 27.34 6.93 15.91
N THR A 70 26.11 6.40 15.93
CA THR A 70 24.95 7.13 16.47
C THR A 70 25.05 7.34 17.99
N LYS A 71 25.69 6.41 18.72
CA LYS A 71 26.08 6.58 20.13
C LYS A 71 27.07 7.71 20.32
N HIS A 72 28.14 7.72 19.55
CA HIS A 72 29.18 8.74 19.64
C HIS A 72 28.63 10.14 19.30
N LEU A 73 27.81 10.24 18.26
CA LEU A 73 27.24 11.51 17.77
C LEU A 73 26.04 12.01 18.59
N LYS A 74 25.55 11.23 19.57
CA LYS A 74 24.40 11.56 20.44
C LYS A 74 23.14 11.97 19.66
N ILE A 75 22.89 11.33 18.53
CA ILE A 75 21.73 11.61 17.66
C ILE A 75 20.48 11.00 18.30
N LYS A 76 19.33 11.70 18.20
CA LYS A 76 18.01 11.14 18.56
C LYS A 76 17.72 9.94 17.68
N ARG A 77 17.44 8.79 18.28
CA ARG A 77 17.30 7.53 17.55
C ARG A 77 15.85 7.10 17.50
N GLU A 78 15.39 6.68 16.34
CA GLU A 78 14.12 5.98 16.17
C GLU A 78 14.28 4.47 16.35
N ILE A 79 15.47 3.95 16.04
CA ILE A 79 15.86 2.56 16.30
C ILE A 79 16.68 2.50 17.59
N ASP A 80 16.27 1.62 18.50
CA ASP A 80 17.06 1.26 19.67
C ASP A 80 18.21 0.33 19.23
N HIS A 81 19.41 0.90 19.16
CA HIS A 81 20.62 0.18 18.77
C HIS A 81 21.11 -0.80 19.85
N ASP A 82 20.73 -0.63 21.12
CA ASP A 82 21.09 -1.56 22.18
C ASP A 82 20.21 -2.81 22.11
N PHE A 83 18.92 -2.63 21.81
CA PHE A 83 18.02 -3.73 21.47
C PHE A 83 18.48 -4.45 20.19
N LEU A 84 18.82 -3.71 19.13
CA LEU A 84 19.31 -4.29 17.87
C LEU A 84 20.59 -5.12 18.09
N ALA A 85 21.55 -4.61 18.85
CA ALA A 85 22.78 -5.34 19.18
C ALA A 85 22.45 -6.63 19.95
N SER A 86 21.56 -6.56 20.95
CA SER A 86 21.13 -7.72 21.72
C SER A 86 20.47 -8.78 20.84
N ALA A 87 19.61 -8.36 19.91
CA ALA A 87 18.98 -9.26 18.93
C ALA A 87 20.01 -9.91 17.99
N ILE A 88 21.02 -9.15 17.54
CA ILE A 88 22.09 -9.66 16.67
C ILE A 88 22.99 -10.67 17.40
N TYR A 89 23.48 -10.33 18.59
CA TYR A 89 24.37 -11.21 19.36
C TYR A 89 23.66 -12.47 19.84
N GLY A 90 22.39 -12.37 20.24
CA GLY A 90 21.58 -13.50 20.72
C GLY A 90 20.90 -14.32 19.62
N GLY A 91 20.95 -13.87 18.35
CA GLY A 91 20.22 -14.51 17.25
C GLY A 91 18.69 -14.37 17.36
N HIS A 92 18.20 -13.37 18.09
CA HIS A 92 16.77 -13.14 18.36
C HIS A 92 16.10 -12.30 17.26
N TYR A 93 16.29 -12.65 15.99
CA TYR A 93 15.79 -11.84 14.86
C TYR A 93 14.26 -11.74 14.79
N TRP A 94 13.54 -12.70 15.37
CA TRP A 94 12.09 -12.62 15.55
C TRP A 94 11.66 -11.41 16.38
N GLY A 95 12.49 -10.98 17.35
CA GLY A 95 12.21 -9.83 18.20
C GLY A 95 12.23 -8.51 17.42
N LEU A 96 13.01 -8.44 16.33
CA LEU A 96 13.03 -7.27 15.45
C LEU A 96 11.70 -7.08 14.72
N GLU A 97 11.03 -8.17 14.32
CA GLU A 97 9.70 -8.09 13.69
C GLU A 97 8.64 -7.61 14.67
N TRP A 98 8.78 -7.95 15.94
CA TRP A 98 7.82 -7.58 16.98
C TRP A 98 7.99 -6.13 17.39
N GLU A 99 9.23 -5.73 17.70
CA GLU A 99 9.53 -4.36 18.12
C GLU A 99 9.34 -3.35 16.98
N TYR A 100 9.82 -3.70 15.78
CA TYR A 100 9.78 -2.82 14.61
C TYR A 100 8.78 -3.33 13.56
N SER A 101 7.57 -3.68 14.01
CA SER A 101 6.49 -4.15 13.14
C SER A 101 6.17 -3.18 11.98
N GLY A 102 6.29 -1.87 12.20
CA GLY A 102 6.17 -0.85 11.15
C GLY A 102 7.23 -0.94 10.04
N LEU A 103 8.43 -1.42 10.35
CA LEU A 103 9.53 -1.58 9.38
C LEU A 103 9.50 -2.95 8.69
N PHE A 104 9.15 -4.00 9.44
CA PHE A 104 9.17 -5.38 8.96
C PHE A 104 7.79 -5.91 8.55
N HIS A 105 6.75 -5.08 8.51
CA HIS A 105 5.48 -5.48 7.92
C HIS A 105 5.67 -5.81 6.44
N ARG A 106 4.94 -6.82 5.97
CA ARG A 106 4.96 -7.21 4.55
C ARG A 106 3.82 -6.58 3.75
N HIS A 107 3.09 -5.64 4.35
CA HIS A 107 2.08 -4.87 3.65
C HIS A 107 2.77 -3.94 2.64
N VAL A 108 2.30 -4.03 1.39
CA VAL A 108 2.66 -3.11 0.32
C VAL A 108 1.35 -2.72 -0.35
N ASP A 109 1.13 -1.42 -0.50
CA ASP A 109 -0.11 -0.92 -1.10
C ASP A 109 -0.25 -1.45 -2.53
N ARG A 110 -1.46 -1.90 -2.85
CA ARG A 110 -1.77 -2.36 -4.20
C ARG A 110 -1.81 -1.14 -5.11
N ARG A 111 -1.10 -1.20 -6.25
CA ARG A 111 -1.13 -0.12 -7.28
C ARG A 111 -2.55 0.30 -7.66
N LYS A 112 -3.48 -0.66 -7.73
CA LYS A 112 -4.91 -0.39 -7.99
C LYS A 112 -5.56 0.45 -6.88
N THR A 113 -5.28 0.15 -5.61
CA THR A 113 -5.77 0.94 -4.47
C THR A 113 -5.23 2.36 -4.52
N VAL A 114 -3.93 2.53 -4.80
CA VAL A 114 -3.32 3.86 -4.93
C VAL A 114 -3.98 4.68 -6.04
N SER A 115 -4.16 4.08 -7.23
CA SER A 115 -4.86 4.75 -8.34
C SER A 115 -6.30 5.11 -7.99
N GLU A 116 -7.03 4.19 -7.34
CA GLU A 116 -8.41 4.41 -6.93
C GLU A 116 -8.52 5.57 -5.92
N VAL A 117 -7.66 5.62 -4.90
CA VAL A 117 -7.64 6.72 -3.93
C VAL A 117 -7.33 8.05 -4.61
N VAL A 118 -6.37 8.09 -5.53
CA VAL A 118 -6.05 9.30 -6.31
C VAL A 118 -7.28 9.79 -7.09
N ASP A 119 -7.98 8.89 -7.78
CA ASP A 119 -9.19 9.24 -8.54
C ASP A 119 -10.33 9.72 -7.62
N ILE A 120 -10.51 9.10 -6.44
CA ILE A 120 -11.51 9.50 -5.45
C ILE A 120 -11.21 10.91 -4.92
N LEU A 121 -9.96 11.18 -4.52
CA LEU A 121 -9.56 12.50 -4.01
C LEU A 121 -9.66 13.58 -5.09
N ASP A 122 -9.35 13.27 -6.35
CA ASP A 122 -9.51 14.20 -7.45
C ASP A 122 -10.99 14.51 -7.72
N MET A 123 -11.83 13.47 -7.82
CA MET A 123 -13.28 13.63 -7.95
C MET A 123 -13.86 14.53 -6.86
N TRP A 124 -13.53 14.27 -5.60
CA TRP A 124 -14.01 15.09 -4.49
C TRP A 124 -13.44 16.50 -4.50
N THR A 125 -12.22 16.69 -5.02
CA THR A 125 -11.65 18.03 -5.21
C THR A 125 -12.50 18.83 -6.21
N PHE A 126 -12.88 18.24 -7.33
CA PHE A 126 -13.77 18.89 -8.29
C PHE A 126 -15.16 19.14 -7.71
N ILE A 127 -15.75 18.15 -7.03
CA ILE A 127 -17.10 18.27 -6.44
C ILE A 127 -17.15 19.43 -5.43
N GLU A 128 -16.21 19.49 -4.48
CA GLU A 128 -16.23 20.55 -3.46
C GLU A 128 -15.95 21.94 -4.04
N ARG A 129 -15.09 22.04 -5.05
CA ARG A 129 -14.82 23.31 -5.75
C ARG A 129 -16.03 23.78 -6.53
N GLY A 130 -16.57 22.94 -7.41
CA GLY A 130 -17.76 23.27 -8.19
C GLY A 130 -18.93 23.63 -7.29
N TYR A 131 -19.18 22.85 -6.23
CA TYR A 131 -20.24 23.14 -5.27
C TYR A 131 -20.04 24.49 -4.57
N ALA A 132 -18.80 24.86 -4.20
CA ALA A 132 -18.52 26.14 -3.58
C ALA A 132 -18.88 27.33 -4.49
N GLU A 133 -18.65 27.21 -5.79
CA GLU A 133 -18.92 28.24 -6.81
C GLU A 133 -20.39 28.34 -7.25
N LEU A 134 -21.22 27.33 -6.97
CA LEU A 134 -22.65 27.36 -7.30
C LEU A 134 -23.39 28.53 -6.65
N SER A 135 -24.35 29.09 -7.40
CA SER A 135 -25.30 30.07 -6.88
C SER A 135 -26.19 29.48 -5.79
N LYS A 136 -26.84 30.35 -4.99
CA LYS A 136 -27.76 29.90 -3.94
C LYS A 136 -28.87 29.00 -4.49
N LYS A 137 -29.46 29.37 -5.63
CA LYS A 137 -30.53 28.60 -6.30
C LYS A 137 -30.03 27.21 -6.73
N GLU A 138 -28.80 27.11 -7.21
CA GLU A 138 -28.20 25.84 -7.59
C GLU A 138 -27.87 24.96 -6.38
N LYS A 139 -27.39 25.55 -5.27
CA LYS A 139 -27.17 24.81 -4.02
C LYS A 139 -28.47 24.25 -3.45
N GLU A 140 -29.55 25.02 -3.46
CA GLU A 140 -30.89 24.56 -3.07
C GLU A 140 -31.39 23.41 -3.96
N ARG A 141 -31.07 23.47 -5.27
CA ARG A 141 -31.36 22.41 -6.22
C ARG A 141 -30.58 21.13 -5.89
N VAL A 142 -29.27 21.23 -5.62
CA VAL A 142 -28.43 20.10 -5.21
C VAL A 142 -28.95 19.47 -3.91
N GLU A 143 -29.30 20.29 -2.90
CA GLU A 143 -29.85 19.80 -1.64
C GLU A 143 -31.16 19.02 -1.83
N THR A 144 -31.98 19.42 -2.81
CA THR A 144 -33.28 18.79 -3.08
C THR A 144 -33.15 17.52 -3.92
N GLU A 145 -32.39 17.57 -5.01
CA GLU A 145 -32.29 16.48 -6.00
C GLU A 145 -31.30 15.38 -5.59
N ALA A 146 -30.31 15.69 -4.75
CA ALA A 146 -29.27 14.75 -4.33
C ALA A 146 -29.41 14.28 -2.87
N LYS A 147 -30.63 14.28 -2.31
CA LYS A 147 -30.87 13.78 -0.94
C LYS A 147 -30.41 12.31 -0.80
N PRO A 148 -29.75 11.92 0.30
CA PRO A 148 -29.47 12.73 1.49
C PRO A 148 -28.17 13.55 1.44
N PHE A 149 -27.35 13.37 0.39
CA PHE A 149 -25.98 13.90 0.33
C PHE A 149 -25.87 15.34 -0.18
N GLY A 150 -26.93 15.91 -0.72
CA GLY A 150 -26.93 17.28 -1.28
C GLY A 150 -26.80 18.41 -0.26
N LYS A 151 -27.00 18.14 1.05
CA LYS A 151 -26.90 19.14 2.12
C LYS A 151 -25.47 19.36 2.62
N HIS A 152 -24.70 18.28 2.69
CA HIS A 152 -23.31 18.27 3.14
C HIS A 152 -22.44 17.63 2.06
N VAL A 153 -22.14 18.43 1.02
CA VAL A 153 -21.34 18.01 -0.13
C VAL A 153 -19.86 18.13 0.22
N THR A 154 -19.39 17.19 1.05
CA THR A 154 -18.01 17.14 1.53
C THR A 154 -17.47 15.71 1.49
N PHE A 155 -16.17 15.57 1.22
CA PHE A 155 -15.49 14.30 1.33
C PHE A 155 -15.47 13.82 2.78
N ALA A 156 -16.00 12.62 3.02
CA ALA A 156 -16.17 12.05 4.36
C ALA A 156 -15.01 11.13 4.78
N GLY A 157 -14.03 10.88 3.91
CA GLY A 157 -12.98 9.91 4.18
C GLY A 157 -13.38 8.47 3.81
N PHE A 158 -12.72 7.52 4.47
CA PHE A 158 -12.84 6.08 4.28
C PHE A 158 -13.12 5.39 5.62
N ASP A 159 -13.70 4.19 5.59
CA ASP A 159 -14.03 3.44 6.80
C ASP A 159 -12.76 2.97 7.52
N GLY A 160 -12.49 3.48 8.72
CA GLY A 160 -11.32 3.11 9.51
C GLY A 160 -11.21 1.60 9.82
N ASN A 161 -12.33 0.87 9.83
CA ASN A 161 -12.37 -0.54 10.21
C ASN A 161 -12.25 -1.48 9.00
N ASN A 162 -12.86 -1.11 7.86
CA ASN A 162 -12.97 -1.99 6.69
C ASN A 162 -12.16 -1.52 5.48
N GLU A 163 -11.72 -0.26 5.45
CA GLU A 163 -11.07 0.41 4.31
C GLU A 163 -9.70 1.00 4.72
N GLY A 164 -9.01 0.33 5.64
CA GLY A 164 -7.74 0.79 6.23
C GLY A 164 -6.63 1.09 5.20
N GLU A 165 -6.52 0.29 4.14
CA GLU A 165 -5.55 0.54 3.05
C GLU A 165 -5.86 1.86 2.32
N HIS A 166 -7.13 2.09 1.94
CA HIS A 166 -7.56 3.33 1.29
C HIS A 166 -7.32 4.55 2.16
N ARG A 167 -7.67 4.46 3.45
CA ARG A 167 -7.45 5.53 4.43
C ARG A 167 -5.96 5.82 4.59
N SER A 168 -5.13 4.79 4.75
CA SER A 168 -3.68 4.91 4.89
C SER A 168 -3.05 5.60 3.69
N VAL A 169 -3.40 5.17 2.48
CA VAL A 169 -2.93 5.78 1.23
C VAL A 169 -3.38 7.24 1.13
N ALA A 170 -4.64 7.55 1.47
CA ALA A 170 -5.14 8.92 1.43
C ALA A 170 -4.39 9.82 2.41
N GLN A 171 -4.15 9.35 3.63
CA GLN A 171 -3.38 10.07 4.65
C GLN A 171 -1.97 10.38 4.13
N PHE A 172 -1.28 9.36 3.59
CA PHE A 172 0.07 9.50 3.06
C PHE A 172 0.15 10.48 1.89
N LEU A 173 -0.83 10.44 0.96
CA LEU A 173 -0.92 11.41 -0.13
C LEU A 173 -1.09 12.85 0.39
N ILE A 174 -1.93 13.05 1.40
CA ILE A 174 -2.33 14.37 1.90
C ILE A 174 -1.27 14.99 2.82
N ASP A 175 -0.86 14.25 3.85
CA ASP A 175 -0.03 14.79 4.92
C ASP A 175 1.46 14.68 4.61
N ASP A 176 1.92 13.52 4.13
CA ASP A 176 3.34 13.26 3.89
C ASP A 176 3.80 13.77 2.51
N LEU A 177 3.02 13.53 1.46
CA LEU A 177 3.37 13.99 0.10
C LEU A 177 2.85 15.40 -0.24
N GLY A 178 2.01 15.99 0.62
CA GLY A 178 1.45 17.32 0.41
C GLY A 178 0.56 17.45 -0.83
N ARG A 179 0.02 16.35 -1.35
CA ARG A 179 -0.96 16.34 -2.44
C ARG A 179 -2.36 16.60 -1.88
N PHE A 180 -3.30 16.98 -2.73
CA PHE A 180 -4.70 17.19 -2.32
C PHE A 180 -4.87 18.03 -1.04
N SER A 181 -4.07 19.09 -0.89
CA SER A 181 -3.93 19.88 0.34
C SER A 181 -5.23 20.49 0.88
N ARG A 182 -6.28 20.58 0.05
CA ARG A 182 -7.64 20.96 0.48
C ARG A 182 -8.22 20.02 1.57
N PHE A 183 -7.76 18.78 1.62
CA PHE A 183 -8.20 17.80 2.61
C PHE A 183 -7.29 17.74 3.86
N LYS A 184 -6.21 18.52 3.90
CA LYS A 184 -5.27 18.51 5.02
C LYS A 184 -5.96 18.92 6.32
N GLY A 185 -5.68 18.17 7.39
CA GLY A 185 -6.24 18.42 8.72
C GLY A 185 -7.72 18.04 8.89
N ARG A 186 -8.32 17.34 7.93
CA ARG A 186 -9.68 16.79 8.06
C ARG A 186 -9.64 15.40 8.69
N ASP A 187 -10.75 15.00 9.32
CA ASP A 187 -10.98 13.61 9.66
C ASP A 187 -11.25 12.80 8.38
N LEU A 188 -10.46 11.74 8.20
CA LEU A 188 -10.56 10.83 7.05
C LEU A 188 -11.24 9.51 7.43
N ASP A 189 -11.81 9.38 8.62
CA ASP A 189 -12.67 8.24 8.98
C ASP A 189 -14.15 8.54 8.68
N SER A 190 -14.72 7.83 7.70
CA SER A 190 -16.15 7.97 7.37
C SER A 190 -17.07 7.22 8.33
N HIS A 191 -16.52 6.44 9.28
CA HIS A 191 -17.24 5.57 10.23
C HIS A 191 -18.25 4.60 9.59
N SER A 192 -18.18 4.45 8.26
CA SER A 192 -19.10 3.67 7.44
C SER A 192 -18.45 3.38 6.09
N THR A 193 -18.71 2.20 5.54
CA THR A 193 -18.13 1.75 4.27
C THR A 193 -18.45 2.72 3.13
N SER A 194 -17.42 3.20 2.44
CA SER A 194 -17.50 4.35 1.52
C SER A 194 -17.05 4.04 0.09
N VAL A 195 -16.09 3.11 -0.08
CA VAL A 195 -15.46 2.78 -1.36
C VAL A 195 -16.47 2.29 -2.40
N PRO A 196 -17.44 1.41 -2.11
CA PRO A 196 -18.45 1.02 -3.10
C PRO A 196 -19.25 2.22 -3.63
N ALA A 197 -19.57 3.18 -2.76
CA ALA A 197 -20.28 4.38 -3.14
C ALA A 197 -19.40 5.30 -4.01
N TYR A 198 -18.14 5.49 -3.62
CA TYR A 198 -17.19 6.27 -4.43
C TYR A 198 -16.93 5.64 -5.80
N ARG A 199 -16.90 4.30 -5.93
CA ARG A 199 -16.79 3.62 -7.24
C ARG A 199 -17.96 3.95 -8.17
N ARG A 200 -19.19 4.01 -7.65
CA ARG A 200 -20.36 4.43 -8.44
C ARG A 200 -20.25 5.88 -8.86
N MET A 201 -19.82 6.77 -7.96
CA MET A 201 -19.56 8.17 -8.31
C MET A 201 -18.48 8.29 -9.39
N LEU A 202 -17.40 7.51 -9.28
CA LEU A 202 -16.31 7.47 -10.27
C LEU A 202 -16.79 7.04 -11.65
N SER A 203 -17.75 6.11 -11.75
CA SER A 203 -18.32 5.72 -13.05
C SER A 203 -19.00 6.88 -13.79
N VAL A 204 -19.48 7.89 -13.06
CA VAL A 204 -20.04 9.13 -13.63
C VAL A 204 -18.93 10.16 -13.86
N PHE A 205 -18.01 10.31 -12.91
CA PHE A 205 -16.96 11.33 -12.97
C PHE A 205 -15.90 11.07 -14.06
N LEU A 206 -15.40 9.83 -14.19
CA LEU A 206 -14.26 9.52 -15.05
C LEU A 206 -14.50 9.88 -16.53
N PRO A 207 -15.69 9.63 -17.13
CA PRO A 207 -16.00 10.09 -18.49
C PRO A 207 -16.03 11.62 -18.65
N ILE A 208 -16.38 12.35 -17.59
CA ILE A 208 -16.52 13.82 -17.60
C ILE A 208 -15.17 14.51 -17.37
N ARG A 209 -14.28 13.90 -16.57
CA ARG A 209 -12.99 14.45 -16.14
C ARG A 209 -12.15 15.10 -17.25
N PRO A 210 -11.98 14.51 -18.46
CA PRO A 210 -11.21 15.14 -19.53
C PRO A 210 -11.79 16.49 -20.01
N ASN A 211 -13.09 16.70 -19.84
CA ASN A 211 -13.82 17.89 -20.28
C ASN A 211 -13.91 18.98 -19.19
N LEU A 212 -13.26 18.78 -18.03
CA LEU A 212 -13.21 19.74 -16.92
C LEU A 212 -11.99 20.67 -16.97
N VAL A 213 -11.16 20.57 -18.02
CA VAL A 213 -10.01 21.47 -18.19
C VAL A 213 -10.53 22.90 -18.42
N GLY A 214 -10.28 23.79 -17.44
CA GLY A 214 -10.65 25.21 -17.52
C GLY A 214 -12.09 25.53 -17.10
N ARG A 215 -12.82 24.59 -16.49
CA ARG A 215 -14.15 24.85 -15.91
C ARG A 215 -14.38 24.02 -14.64
N GLU A 216 -15.29 24.47 -13.80
CA GLU A 216 -15.79 23.67 -12.68
C GLU A 216 -17.00 22.81 -13.08
N LEU A 217 -17.39 21.91 -12.18
CA LEU A 217 -18.59 21.11 -12.31
C LEU A 217 -19.85 21.96 -12.16
N SER A 218 -20.83 21.71 -13.03
CA SER A 218 -22.17 22.28 -12.93
C SER A 218 -23.00 21.60 -11.83
N ALA A 219 -24.09 22.25 -11.41
CA ALA A 219 -25.03 21.68 -10.45
C ALA A 219 -25.57 20.31 -10.91
N SER A 220 -25.86 20.14 -12.21
CA SER A 220 -26.38 18.89 -12.76
C SER A 220 -25.35 17.75 -12.67
N GLU A 221 -24.08 18.00 -13.00
CA GLU A 221 -23.01 17.00 -12.90
C GLU A 221 -22.75 16.60 -11.45
N ILE A 222 -22.81 17.56 -10.51
CA ILE A 222 -22.70 17.30 -9.07
C ILE A 222 -23.88 16.43 -8.58
N ILE A 223 -25.10 16.75 -8.99
CA ILE A 223 -26.31 15.98 -8.64
C ILE A 223 -26.19 14.53 -9.14
N GLU A 224 -25.76 14.34 -10.38
CA GLU A 224 -25.62 13.01 -10.97
C GLU A 224 -24.63 12.13 -10.20
N MET A 225 -23.47 12.68 -9.83
CA MET A 225 -22.50 11.97 -9.01
C MET A 225 -23.03 11.67 -7.60
N LEU A 226 -23.66 12.64 -6.92
CA LEU A 226 -24.20 12.43 -5.58
C LEU A 226 -25.38 11.45 -5.57
N GLN A 227 -26.16 11.36 -6.65
CA GLN A 227 -27.20 10.34 -6.82
C GLN A 227 -26.60 8.96 -7.04
N ALA A 228 -25.52 8.83 -7.81
CA ALA A 228 -24.81 7.55 -7.98
C ALA A 228 -24.27 7.00 -6.64
N LYS A 229 -23.97 7.88 -5.67
CA LYS A 229 -23.60 7.50 -4.30
C LYS A 229 -24.70 6.69 -3.60
N ILE A 230 -25.98 6.91 -3.91
CA ILE A 230 -27.14 6.31 -3.23
C ILE A 230 -27.40 4.87 -3.67
N ALA A 231 -27.24 4.57 -4.96
CA ALA A 231 -27.70 3.32 -5.56
C ALA A 231 -27.11 2.09 -4.84
N ALA A 232 -27.94 1.39 -4.08
CA ALA A 232 -27.65 0.09 -3.47
C ALA A 232 -27.88 -1.03 -4.48
#